data_AF-A0A7W1D7Y7-F1
#
_entry.id   AF-A0A7W1D7Y7-F1
#
_cell.length_a   1.000
_cell.length_b   1.000
_cell.length_c   1.000
_cell.angle_alpha   90.00
_cell.angle_beta   90.00
_cell.angle_gamma   90.00
#
_symmetry.space_group_name_H-M   'P 1'
#
loop_
_entity.id
_entity.type
_entity.pdbx_description
1 polymer ?
#
loop_
_entity_poly.entity_id
_entity_poly.type
_entity_poly.pdbx_seq_one_letter_code
_entity_poly.pdbx_strand_id
1 'polypeptide(L)' 'MLDAVIDEVDGRMIKVGDRWLADFASCNYLGLDLDDEVIGSIQGYIDEWGTHPSWSRLLGSPVLYEEIENKLTALLG' A
#
# COMPACT_ATOMS: atom_id res chain seq x y z
N MET A 1 -6.28 22.25 11.26
CA MET A 1 -6.69 21.07 12.02
C MET A 1 -5.43 20.26 12.23
N LEU A 2 -5.02 19.99 13.46
CA LEU A 2 -3.89 19.11 13.75
C LEU A 2 -4.50 17.84 14.33
N ASP A 3 -3.99 16.67 13.93
CA ASP A 3 -4.42 15.36 14.43
C ASP A 3 -5.93 15.07 14.20
N ALA A 4 -6.41 15.30 12.98
CA ALA A 4 -7.76 14.91 12.60
C ALA A 4 -7.87 13.38 12.50
N VAL A 5 -8.88 12.80 13.14
CA VAL A 5 -9.22 11.38 12.97
C VAL A 5 -10.00 11.23 11.67
N ILE A 6 -9.54 10.34 10.79
CA ILE A 6 -10.20 10.02 9.52
C ILE A 6 -11.09 8.79 9.73
N ASP A 7 -12.39 8.96 9.53
CA ASP A 7 -13.37 7.89 9.74
C ASP A 7 -13.53 7.01 8.50
N GLU A 8 -13.54 7.62 7.30
CA GLU A 8 -13.77 6.94 6.02
C GLU A 8 -13.00 7.62 4.88
N VAL A 9 -12.74 6.87 3.81
CA VAL A 9 -12.13 7.33 2.56
C VAL A 9 -13.01 6.91 1.39
N ASP A 10 -13.27 7.83 0.46
CA ASP A 10 -13.96 7.58 -0.81
C ASP A 10 -13.24 8.35 -1.93
N GLY A 11 -12.41 7.64 -2.70
CA GLY A 11 -11.56 8.25 -3.73
C GLY A 11 -10.67 9.35 -3.15
N ARG A 12 -10.88 10.60 -3.58
CA ARG A 12 -10.14 11.78 -3.08
C ARG A 12 -10.82 12.49 -1.91
N MET A 13 -11.85 11.87 -1.33
CA MET A 13 -12.61 12.43 -0.22
C MET A 13 -12.29 11.68 1.06
N ILE A 14 -12.13 12.43 2.15
CA ILE A 14 -11.97 11.91 3.50
C ILE A 14 -13.12 12.38 4.37
N LYS A 15 -13.57 11.52 5.28
CA LYS A 15 -14.59 11.84 6.26
C LYS A 15 -13.96 12.12 7.62
N VAL A 16 -14.33 13.25 8.21
CA VAL A 16 -13.94 13.66 9.57
C VAL A 16 -15.21 14.03 10.33
N GLY A 17 -15.65 13.15 11.22
CA GLY A 17 -16.98 13.19 11.83
C GLY A 17 -18.07 13.14 10.76
N ASP A 18 -18.96 14.13 10.73
CA ASP A 18 -20.06 14.21 9.76
C ASP A 18 -19.71 14.97 8.48
N ARG A 19 -18.42 15.28 8.24
CA ARG A 19 -17.99 16.13 7.12
C ARG A 19 -17.11 15.39 6.14
N TRP A 20 -17.48 15.46 4.87
CA TRP A 20 -16.62 15.07 3.74
C TRP A 20 -15.76 16.25 3.30
N LEU A 21 -14.46 16.02 3.15
CA LEU A 21 -13.46 17.00 2.74
C LEU A 21 -12.66 16.43 1.57
N ALA A 22 -12.33 17.28 0.60
CA ALA A 22 -11.38 16.91 -0.44
C ALA A 22 -9.97 16.84 0.17
N ASP A 23 -9.31 15.70 -0.02
CA ASP A 23 -8.00 15.43 0.54
C ASP A 23 -6.91 16.09 -0.31
N PHE A 24 -6.24 17.10 0.24
CA PHE A 24 -5.03 17.70 -0.35
C PHE A 24 -3.79 17.45 0.52
N ALA A 25 -3.90 16.58 1.52
CA ALA A 25 -2.87 16.32 2.51
C ALA A 25 -2.19 14.95 2.35
N SER A 26 -2.81 13.98 1.66
CA SER A 26 -2.16 12.68 1.44
C SER A 26 -1.03 12.73 0.41
N CYS A 27 -0.08 11.80 0.57
CA CYS A 27 0.96 11.49 -0.40
C CYS A 27 0.49 10.54 -1.51
N ASN A 28 -0.82 10.30 -1.62
CA ASN A 28 -1.39 9.43 -2.64
C ASN A 28 -1.48 10.17 -3.99
N TYR A 29 -0.34 10.40 -4.62
CA TYR A 29 -0.25 11.22 -5.83
C TYR A 29 -0.82 10.54 -7.08
N LEU A 30 -0.77 9.21 -7.13
CA LEU A 30 -1.20 8.41 -8.29
C LEU A 30 -2.51 7.65 -8.06
N GLY A 31 -3.07 7.66 -6.85
CA GLY A 31 -4.31 6.94 -6.54
C GLY A 31 -4.15 5.44 -6.26
N LEU A 32 -2.91 4.94 -6.13
CA LEU A 32 -2.63 3.50 -6.11
C LEU A 32 -3.00 2.78 -4.79
N ASP A 33 -3.30 3.51 -3.72
CA ASP A 33 -3.75 2.94 -2.45
C ASP A 33 -5.21 2.45 -2.48
N LEU A 34 -6.02 2.98 -3.39
CA LEU A 34 -7.42 2.62 -3.63
C LEU A 34 -7.61 1.93 -4.98
N ASP A 35 -6.53 1.58 -5.67
CA ASP A 35 -6.58 0.89 -6.95
C ASP A 35 -7.00 -0.58 -6.76
N ASP A 36 -8.05 -1.01 -7.46
CA ASP A 36 -8.64 -2.34 -7.33
C ASP A 36 -7.67 -3.46 -7.74
N GLU A 37 -6.79 -3.22 -8.72
CA GLU A 37 -5.79 -4.20 -9.15
C GLU A 37 -4.72 -4.38 -8.07
N VAL A 38 -4.23 -3.28 -7.51
CA VAL A 38 -3.26 -3.31 -6.39
C VAL A 38 -3.86 -4.01 -5.18
N ILE A 39 -5.06 -3.63 -4.74
CA ILE A 39 -5.74 -4.24 -3.59
C ILE A 39 -6.01 -5.74 -3.85
N GLY A 40 -6.53 -6.08 -5.03
CA GLY A 40 -6.85 -7.44 -5.41
C GLY A 40 -5.64 -8.38 -5.43
N SER A 41 -4.44 -7.84 -5.65
CA SER A 41 -3.19 -8.62 -5.66
C SER A 41 -2.77 -9.13 -4.28
N ILE A 42 -3.19 -8.47 -3.19
CA ILE A 42 -2.65 -8.71 -1.84
C ILE A 42 -3.00 -10.10 -1.31
N GLN A 43 -4.27 -10.51 -1.44
CA GLN A 43 -4.76 -11.74 -0.79
C GLN A 43 -4.00 -12.99 -1.25
N GLY A 44 -3.70 -13.10 -2.56
CA GLY A 44 -2.97 -14.23 -3.10
C GLY A 44 -1.58 -14.40 -2.49
N TYR A 45 -0.86 -13.29 -2.27
CA TYR A 45 0.44 -13.32 -1.61
C TYR A 45 0.35 -13.67 -0.12
N ILE A 46 -0.69 -13.20 0.58
CA ILE A 46 -0.91 -13.55 1.99
C ILE A 46 -1.23 -15.04 2.13
N ASP A 47 -2.08 -15.58 1.26
CA ASP A 47 -2.47 -17.00 1.31
C ASP A 47 -1.28 -17.93 1.10
N GLU A 48 -0.35 -17.55 0.23
CA GLU A 48 0.83 -18.36 -0.09
C GLU A 48 1.99 -18.17 0.91
N TRP A 49 2.26 -16.92 1.33
CA TRP A 49 3.48 -16.58 2.08
C TRP A 49 3.23 -16.17 3.55
N GLY A 50 1.97 -16.01 3.94
CA GLY A 50 1.59 -15.42 5.22
C GLY A 50 1.83 -13.91 5.28
N THR A 51 1.54 -13.31 6.43
CA THR A 51 1.58 -11.84 6.60
C THR A 51 2.97 -11.28 6.89
N HIS A 52 3.91 -12.11 7.34
CA HIS A 52 5.23 -11.65 7.76
C HIS A 52 6.32 -12.73 7.61
N PRO A 53 7.40 -12.47 6.87
CA PRO A 53 8.57 -13.34 6.88
C PRO A 53 9.34 -13.15 8.18
N SER A 54 9.49 -14.23 8.96
CA SER A 54 10.06 -14.19 10.31
C SER A 54 11.59 -14.36 10.37
N TRP A 55 12.29 -14.06 9.26
CA TRP A 55 13.73 -14.18 9.13
C TRP A 55 14.35 -12.86 8.69
N SER A 56 15.58 -12.60 9.12
CA SER A 56 16.35 -11.51 8.53
C SER A 56 16.73 -11.87 7.10
N ARG A 57 16.84 -10.86 6.23
CA ARG A 57 17.32 -11.04 4.85
C ARG A 57 18.70 -11.69 4.74
N LEU A 58 19.52 -11.58 5.80
CA LEU A 58 20.84 -12.22 5.86
C LEU A 58 20.71 -13.76 5.96
N LEU A 59 19.65 -14.25 6.60
CA LEU A 59 19.36 -15.68 6.70
C LEU A 59 18.60 -16.18 5.47
N GLY A 60 17.60 -15.43 5.01
CA GLY A 60 16.80 -15.77 3.85
C GLY A 60 15.74 -14.71 3.56
N SER A 61 15.36 -14.61 2.29
CA SER A 61 14.30 -13.72 1.82
C SER A 61 13.27 -14.53 1.03
N PRO A 62 11.97 -14.21 1.09
CA PRO A 62 11.01 -14.69 0.10
C PRO A 62 11.47 -14.32 -1.31
N VAL A 63 11.26 -15.21 -2.28
CA VAL A 63 11.65 -14.98 -3.69
C VAL A 63 11.04 -13.69 -4.26
N LEU A 64 9.87 -13.30 -3.77
CA LEU A 64 9.18 -12.06 -4.12
C LEU A 64 10.04 -10.80 -3.95
N TYR A 65 11.01 -10.82 -3.02
CA TYR A 65 11.90 -9.69 -2.79
C TYR A 65 12.88 -9.52 -3.95
N GLU A 66 13.46 -10.62 -4.44
CA GLU A 66 14.33 -10.58 -5.62
C GLU A 66 13.54 -10.22 -6.88
N GLU A 67 12.30 -10.71 -7.01
CA GLU A 67 11.44 -10.35 -8.13
C GLU A 67 11.12 -8.85 -8.18
N ILE A 68 10.78 -8.23 -7.04
CA ILE A 68 10.49 -6.79 -7.01
C ILE A 68 11.76 -5.95 -7.20
N GLU A 69 12.90 -6.39 -6.69
CA GLU A 69 14.21 -5.76 -6.94
C GLU A 69 14.53 -5.75 -8.44
N ASN A 70 14.39 -6.88 -9.12
CA ASN A 70 14.62 -6.97 -10.56
C ASN A 70 13.65 -6.08 -11.36
N LYS A 71 12.37 -6.02 -10.96
CA LYS A 71 11.38 -5.13 -11.59
C LYS A 71 11.73 -3.65 -11.39
N LEU A 72 12.19 -3.28 -10.18
CA LEU A 72 12.64 -1.92 -9.87
C LEU A 72 13.87 -1.53 -10.70
N THR A 73 14.87 -2.40 -10.80
CA THR A 73 16.03 -2.19 -11.68
C THR A 73 15.61 -2.05 -13.13
N ALA A 74 14.71 -2.90 -13.63
CA ALA A 74 14.21 -2.78 -15.01
C ALA A 74 13.47 -1.46 -15.26
N LEU A 75 12.79 -0.92 -14.25
CA LEU A 75 12.05 0.34 -14.32
C LEU A 75 12.97 1.57 -14.29
N LEU A 76 14.03 1.54 -13.47
CA LEU A 76 14.84 2.72 -13.14
C LEU A 76 16.23 2.75 -13.78
N GLY A 77 16.74 1.62 -14.26
CA GLY A 77 18.11 1.45 -14.76
C GLY A 77 19.12 1.06 -13.69
#